data_AF-A0A959D7Y7-F1
#
_entry.id   AF-A0A959D7Y7-F1
#
_cell.length_a   1.000
_cell.length_b   1.000
_cell.length_c   1.000
_cell.angle_alpha   90.00
_cell.angle_beta   90.00
_cell.angle_gamma   90.00
#
_symmetry.space_group_name_H-M   'P 1'
#
loop_
_entity.id
_entity.type
_entity.pdbx_description
1 polymer ?
#
loop_
_entity_poly.entity_id
_entity_poly.type
_entity_poly.pdbx_seq_one_letter_code
_entity_poly.pdbx_strand_id
1 'polypeptide(L)'
;MGLFERIFGAKTEETEQPKISFGRYSDSYKDSSRYTAWDVALVKFDEQEYLESYKQFFYYLRDEEEDNVRYQEVKGGLQFELYQGSKKITGKATPQKVTVEAKVVKAEALNVAFMRRLLEQNFNLKYSRFALDEQGNIAIIFDTYTLDGSPYKLYYALKEVATKADKQDDLLLEEFKTLQSVDTSHLEELPLPEKQAKYNYIVSQIRKALEEAENGKLDKIQYSGSIGYLLLDLIYRLDYLTKPEGFMMESLEHLHRKYYENDGMATAGKNQVLCSDLRQLLNRGQDEFFKEMYR
;
A
#
# COMPACT_ATOMS: atom_id res chain seq x y z
N MET A 1 -16.82 -8.59 47.73
CA MET A 1 -16.09 -7.55 46.97
C MET A 1 -14.65 -7.58 47.44
N GLY A 2 -13.74 -8.04 46.58
CA GLY A 2 -12.38 -8.41 46.95
C GLY A 2 -11.43 -7.22 46.99
N LEU A 3 -10.37 -7.34 47.80
CA LEU A 3 -9.30 -6.33 47.92
C LEU A 3 -8.66 -5.97 46.55
N PHE A 4 -8.65 -6.90 45.60
CA PHE A 4 -8.08 -6.72 44.26
C PHE A 4 -8.84 -5.70 43.39
N GLU A 5 -10.18 -5.70 43.41
CA GLU A 5 -10.99 -4.70 42.68
C GLU A 5 -10.78 -3.29 43.23
N ARG A 6 -10.39 -3.16 44.51
CA ARG A 6 -10.20 -1.86 45.16
C ARG A 6 -8.80 -1.26 44.91
N ILE A 7 -7.83 -2.10 44.55
CA ILE A 7 -6.45 -1.71 44.25
C ILE A 7 -6.23 -1.50 42.74
N PHE A 8 -6.93 -2.28 41.90
CA PHE A 8 -6.81 -2.21 40.43
C PHE A 8 -8.06 -1.69 39.72
N GLY A 9 -9.15 -1.41 40.45
CA GLY A 9 -10.35 -0.79 39.91
C GLY A 9 -10.20 0.70 39.71
N ALA A 10 -9.23 1.12 38.90
CA ALA A 10 -9.48 2.32 38.12
C ALA A 10 -10.64 1.95 37.20
N LYS A 11 -11.80 2.60 37.37
CA LYS A 11 -12.74 2.70 36.27
C LYS A 11 -11.94 3.32 35.13
N THR A 12 -11.49 2.51 34.18
CA THR A 12 -11.16 3.01 32.86
C THR A 12 -12.44 3.66 32.40
N GLU A 13 -12.52 4.99 32.51
CA GLU A 13 -13.49 5.72 31.73
C GLU A 13 -13.26 5.22 30.31
N GLU A 14 -14.27 4.61 29.71
CA GLU A 14 -14.27 4.27 28.29
C GLU A 14 -14.26 5.61 27.56
N THR A 15 -13.09 6.25 27.51
CA THR A 15 -12.84 7.37 26.62
C THR A 15 -13.06 6.82 25.23
N GLU A 16 -14.07 7.34 24.52
CA GLU A 16 -14.30 7.06 23.12
C GLU A 16 -12.99 7.28 22.37
N GLN A 17 -12.32 6.18 22.00
CA GLN A 17 -11.11 6.26 21.22
C GLN A 17 -11.48 6.73 19.82
N PRO A 18 -10.74 7.69 19.24
CA PRO A 18 -11.00 8.10 17.87
C PRO A 18 -10.83 6.90 16.95
N LYS A 19 -11.74 6.72 15.98
CA LYS A 19 -11.68 5.66 14.97
C LYS A 19 -10.56 5.95 13.96
N ILE A 20 -9.32 5.84 14.42
CA ILE A 20 -8.08 6.05 13.67
C ILE A 20 -7.30 4.74 13.67
N SER A 21 -6.95 4.27 12.48
CA SER A 21 -6.05 3.13 12.30
C SER A 21 -4.62 3.64 12.12
N PHE A 22 -3.67 3.01 12.79
CA PHE A 22 -2.24 3.28 12.66
C PHE A 22 -1.55 2.13 11.94
N GLY A 23 -0.52 2.48 11.17
CA GLY A 23 0.18 1.52 10.33
C GLY A 23 -0.60 1.12 9.09
N ARG A 24 0.05 0.28 8.29
CA ARG A 24 -0.53 -0.31 7.08
C ARG A 24 -1.15 -1.65 7.42
N TYR A 25 -2.18 -2.03 6.67
CA TYR A 25 -2.79 -3.35 6.78
C TYR A 25 -1.72 -4.44 6.59
N SER A 26 -1.76 -5.49 7.41
CA SER A 26 -0.88 -6.64 7.32
C SER A 26 -1.70 -7.91 7.31
N ASP A 27 -1.52 -8.69 6.25
CA ASP A 27 -2.15 -10.00 6.08
C ASP A 27 -1.45 -11.12 6.87
N SER A 28 -0.53 -10.77 7.76
CA SER A 28 0.36 -11.73 8.44
C SER A 28 -0.33 -12.56 9.50
N TYR A 29 -1.47 -12.08 10.02
CA TYR A 29 -2.21 -12.73 11.09
C TYR A 29 -3.64 -12.97 10.60
N LYS A 30 -3.96 -14.23 10.31
CA LYS A 30 -5.32 -14.67 9.96
C LYS A 30 -5.84 -15.67 10.97
N ASP A 31 -7.16 -15.76 11.07
CA ASP A 31 -7.80 -16.83 11.83
C ASP A 31 -7.46 -18.21 11.27
N SER A 32 -7.48 -19.21 12.14
CA SER A 32 -7.25 -20.62 11.75
C SER A 32 -8.18 -21.08 10.63
N SER A 33 -9.43 -20.60 10.63
CA SER A 33 -10.43 -20.90 9.59
C SER A 33 -10.00 -20.44 8.20
N ARG A 34 -9.25 -19.33 8.10
CA ARG A 34 -8.71 -18.83 6.83
C ARG A 34 -7.62 -19.76 6.32
N TYR A 35 -6.69 -20.19 7.18
CA TYR A 35 -5.66 -21.15 6.79
C TYR A 35 -6.27 -22.50 6.37
N THR A 36 -7.32 -22.96 7.04
CA THR A 36 -8.06 -24.15 6.59
C THR A 36 -8.67 -23.93 5.20
N ALA A 37 -9.25 -22.76 4.93
CA ALA A 37 -9.80 -22.47 3.60
C ALA A 37 -8.72 -22.42 2.51
N TRP A 38 -7.49 -21.99 2.83
CA TRP A 38 -6.36 -22.09 1.91
C TRP A 38 -6.07 -23.55 1.53
N ASP A 39 -6.00 -24.44 2.52
CA ASP A 39 -5.76 -25.86 2.27
C ASP A 39 -6.88 -26.49 1.43
N VAL A 40 -8.14 -26.17 1.75
CA VAL A 40 -9.30 -26.63 0.97
C VAL A 40 -9.25 -26.09 -0.46
N ALA A 41 -8.84 -24.83 -0.65
CA ALA A 41 -8.71 -24.23 -1.98
C ALA A 41 -7.70 -25.01 -2.83
N LEU A 42 -6.58 -25.45 -2.25
CA LEU A 42 -5.57 -26.25 -2.96
C LEU A 42 -6.11 -27.63 -3.34
N VAL A 43 -6.73 -28.35 -2.38
CA VAL A 43 -7.32 -29.67 -2.64
C VAL A 43 -8.38 -29.58 -3.74
N LYS A 44 -9.28 -28.60 -3.67
CA LYS A 44 -10.32 -28.41 -4.69
C LYS A 44 -9.76 -28.06 -6.06
N PHE A 45 -8.62 -27.36 -6.11
CA PHE A 45 -7.94 -27.09 -7.38
C PHE A 45 -7.40 -28.37 -8.01
N ASP A 46 -6.75 -29.22 -7.21
CA ASP A 46 -6.20 -30.51 -7.65
C ASP A 46 -7.30 -31.48 -8.11
N GLU A 47 -8.48 -31.41 -7.47
CA GLU A 47 -9.71 -32.13 -7.87
C GLU A 47 -10.40 -31.56 -9.11
N GLN A 48 -9.87 -30.47 -9.70
CA GLN A 48 -10.46 -29.73 -10.83
C GLN A 48 -11.82 -29.06 -10.52
N GLU A 49 -12.18 -28.95 -9.25
CA GLU A 49 -13.32 -28.17 -8.76
C GLU A 49 -12.96 -26.68 -8.66
N TYR A 50 -12.55 -26.08 -9.79
CA TYR A 50 -11.91 -24.76 -9.84
C TYR A 50 -12.73 -23.62 -9.23
N LEU A 51 -14.03 -23.56 -9.51
CA LEU A 51 -14.86 -22.47 -8.96
C LEU A 51 -14.98 -22.57 -7.45
N GLU A 52 -15.06 -23.78 -6.89
CA GLU A 52 -15.10 -23.97 -5.44
C GLU A 52 -13.74 -23.66 -4.81
N SER A 53 -12.65 -24.07 -5.45
CA SER A 53 -11.29 -23.65 -5.08
C SER A 53 -11.18 -22.12 -4.95
N TYR A 54 -11.71 -21.38 -5.93
CA TYR A 54 -11.66 -19.93 -5.93
C TYR A 54 -12.51 -19.28 -4.84
N LYS A 55 -13.67 -19.85 -4.49
CA LYS A 55 -14.46 -19.36 -3.35
C LYS A 55 -13.69 -19.49 -2.03
N GLN A 56 -13.04 -20.64 -1.82
CA GLN A 56 -12.23 -20.88 -0.62
C GLN A 56 -10.99 -19.98 -0.58
N PHE A 57 -10.37 -19.76 -1.74
CA PHE A 57 -9.27 -18.80 -1.89
C PHE A 57 -9.72 -17.36 -1.58
N PHE A 58 -10.89 -16.92 -2.08
CA PHE A 58 -11.43 -15.60 -1.73
C PHE A 58 -11.79 -15.50 -0.24
N TYR A 59 -12.29 -16.58 0.36
CA TYR A 59 -12.50 -16.63 1.80
C TYR A 59 -11.18 -16.53 2.58
N TYR A 60 -10.09 -17.14 2.11
CA TYR A 60 -8.76 -16.96 2.70
C TYR A 60 -8.29 -15.49 2.64
N LEU A 61 -8.49 -14.82 1.50
CA LEU A 61 -8.07 -13.43 1.31
C LEU A 61 -8.90 -12.43 2.12
N ARG A 62 -10.17 -12.74 2.37
CA ARG A 62 -11.13 -11.82 2.99
C ARG A 62 -10.76 -11.49 4.43
N ASP A 63 -10.71 -10.19 4.70
CA ASP A 63 -10.82 -9.59 6.03
C ASP A 63 -12.26 -9.11 6.20
N GLU A 64 -12.91 -9.48 7.31
CA GLU A 64 -14.33 -9.15 7.54
C GLU A 64 -14.53 -7.72 8.02
N GLU A 65 -13.55 -7.14 8.72
CA GLU A 65 -13.63 -5.77 9.22
C GLU A 65 -13.40 -4.77 8.09
N GLU A 66 -12.46 -5.08 7.19
CA GLU A 66 -12.14 -4.23 6.04
C GLU A 66 -13.07 -4.47 4.83
N ASP A 67 -13.83 -5.58 4.82
CA ASP A 67 -14.68 -6.02 3.70
C ASP A 67 -13.99 -5.94 2.32
N ASN A 68 -12.71 -6.33 2.32
CA ASN A 68 -11.78 -6.11 1.21
C ASN A 68 -12.01 -7.04 0.01
N VAL A 69 -12.76 -8.13 0.16
CA VAL A 69 -13.02 -9.10 -0.91
C VAL A 69 -14.51 -9.40 -1.01
N ARG A 70 -15.05 -9.19 -2.21
CA ARG A 70 -16.45 -9.51 -2.55
C ARG A 70 -16.48 -10.37 -3.80
N TYR A 71 -17.39 -11.33 -3.85
CA TYR A 71 -17.64 -12.09 -5.08
C TYR A 71 -19.11 -12.50 -5.19
N GLN A 72 -19.53 -12.78 -6.42
CA GLN A 72 -20.86 -13.25 -6.75
C GLN A 72 -20.80 -14.36 -7.80
N GLU A 73 -21.69 -15.34 -7.67
CA GLU A 73 -21.92 -16.34 -8.71
C GLU A 73 -22.74 -15.73 -9.84
N VAL A 74 -22.25 -15.89 -11.06
CA VAL A 74 -22.94 -15.48 -12.28
C VAL A 74 -23.02 -16.64 -13.25
N LYS A 75 -23.86 -16.50 -14.28
CA LYS A 75 -23.92 -17.52 -15.34
C LYS A 75 -22.54 -17.70 -15.98
N GLY A 76 -21.94 -18.89 -15.76
CA GLY A 76 -20.65 -19.26 -16.34
C GLY A 76 -19.42 -19.03 -15.45
N GLY A 77 -19.58 -18.61 -14.19
CA GLY A 77 -18.45 -18.48 -13.27
C GLY A 77 -18.68 -17.53 -12.09
N LEU A 78 -17.59 -16.93 -11.63
CA LEU A 78 -17.56 -15.94 -10.55
C LEU A 78 -17.20 -14.56 -11.09
N GLN A 79 -17.81 -13.52 -10.54
CA GLN A 79 -17.30 -12.16 -10.61
C GLN A 79 -16.83 -11.75 -9.22
N PHE A 80 -15.69 -11.09 -9.13
CA PHE A 80 -15.13 -10.70 -7.85
C PHE A 80 -14.50 -9.31 -7.91
N GLU A 81 -14.39 -8.71 -6.73
CA GLU A 81 -13.78 -7.43 -6.47
C GLU A 81 -12.86 -7.56 -5.27
N LEU A 82 -11.66 -6.99 -5.37
CA LEU A 82 -10.74 -6.80 -4.24
C LEU A 82 -10.46 -5.31 -4.06
N TYR A 83 -10.30 -4.89 -2.82
CA TYR A 83 -9.93 -3.54 -2.45
C TYR A 83 -8.53 -3.54 -1.83
N GLN A 84 -7.66 -2.67 -2.35
CA GLN A 84 -6.31 -2.44 -1.86
C GLN A 84 -6.04 -0.94 -1.92
N GLY A 85 -5.96 -0.30 -0.76
CA GLY A 85 -5.77 1.16 -0.68
C GLY A 85 -6.80 1.93 -1.51
N SER A 86 -6.32 2.77 -2.43
CA SER A 86 -7.13 3.57 -3.34
C SER A 86 -7.76 2.77 -4.48
N LYS A 87 -7.44 1.47 -4.63
CA LYS A 87 -7.82 0.70 -5.81
C LYS A 87 -8.85 -0.37 -5.58
N LYS A 88 -9.76 -0.40 -6.54
CA LYS A 88 -10.67 -1.49 -6.81
C LYS A 88 -10.10 -2.35 -7.93
N ILE A 89 -9.89 -3.63 -7.63
CA ILE A 89 -9.48 -4.66 -8.56
C ILE A 89 -10.73 -5.46 -8.90
N THR A 90 -11.02 -5.64 -10.18
CA THR A 90 -12.17 -6.44 -10.63
C THR A 90 -11.69 -7.67 -11.38
N GLY A 91 -12.44 -8.77 -11.28
CA GLY A 91 -12.07 -9.98 -11.98
C GLY A 91 -13.24 -10.91 -12.27
N LYS A 92 -12.97 -11.86 -13.16
CA LYS A 92 -13.87 -12.93 -13.55
C LYS A 92 -13.11 -14.24 -13.53
N ALA A 93 -13.70 -15.26 -12.93
CA ALA A 93 -13.17 -16.62 -12.94
C ALA A 93 -14.20 -17.57 -13.56
N THR A 94 -13.84 -18.21 -14.65
CA THR A 94 -14.66 -19.20 -15.35
C THR A 94 -13.98 -20.57 -15.31
N PRO A 95 -14.64 -21.66 -15.76
CA PRO A 95 -13.97 -22.94 -15.89
C PRO A 95 -12.80 -22.96 -16.88
N GLN A 96 -12.67 -21.93 -17.74
CA GLN A 96 -11.62 -21.86 -18.77
C GLN A 96 -10.56 -20.80 -18.47
N LYS A 97 -10.94 -19.67 -17.88
CA LYS A 97 -10.03 -18.52 -17.72
C LYS A 97 -10.30 -17.74 -16.44
N VAL A 98 -9.24 -17.19 -15.86
CA VAL A 98 -9.30 -16.12 -14.86
C VAL A 98 -8.75 -14.84 -15.49
N THR A 99 -9.50 -13.74 -15.37
CA THR A 99 -9.11 -12.41 -15.85
C THR A 99 -9.29 -11.40 -14.74
N VAL A 100 -8.33 -10.49 -14.59
CA VAL A 100 -8.27 -9.47 -13.55
C VAL A 100 -7.84 -8.16 -14.17
N GLU A 101 -8.47 -7.07 -13.73
CA GLU A 101 -8.17 -5.71 -14.15
C GLU A 101 -8.23 -4.78 -12.95
N ALA A 102 -7.25 -3.89 -12.86
CA ALA A 102 -7.29 -2.73 -11.98
C ALA A 102 -7.01 -1.48 -12.81
N LYS A 103 -7.98 -0.56 -12.86
CA LYS A 103 -7.79 0.73 -13.54
C LYS A 103 -6.96 1.64 -12.65
N VAL A 104 -5.92 2.22 -13.23
CA VAL A 104 -4.94 3.03 -12.50
C VAL A 104 -5.31 4.50 -12.63
N VAL A 105 -5.35 5.00 -13.87
CA VAL A 105 -5.62 6.39 -14.23
C VAL A 105 -6.22 6.47 -15.63
N LYS A 106 -6.92 7.56 -15.93
CA LYS A 106 -7.40 7.87 -17.28
C LYS A 106 -6.50 8.90 -17.96
N ALA A 107 -6.12 8.62 -19.20
CA ALA A 107 -5.36 9.56 -20.03
C ALA A 107 -6.29 10.23 -21.05
N GLU A 108 -6.40 11.57 -21.00
CA GLU A 108 -7.06 12.32 -22.08
C GLU A 108 -6.21 12.36 -23.36
N ALA A 109 -4.89 12.35 -23.20
CA ALA A 109 -3.92 12.28 -24.28
C ALA A 109 -2.74 11.40 -23.87
N LEU A 110 -2.28 10.55 -24.80
CA LEU A 110 -1.11 9.71 -24.58
C LEU A 110 0.17 10.54 -24.69
N ASN A 111 1.06 10.41 -23.70
CA ASN A 111 2.37 11.04 -23.70
C ASN A 111 3.47 9.96 -23.73
N VAL A 112 4.44 10.14 -24.61
CA VAL A 112 5.56 9.21 -24.83
C VAL A 112 6.35 8.93 -23.54
N ALA A 113 6.49 9.92 -22.64
CA ALA A 113 7.23 9.79 -21.40
C ALA A 113 6.61 8.73 -20.47
N PHE A 114 5.33 8.87 -20.11
CA PHE A 114 4.68 7.86 -19.26
C PHE A 114 4.50 6.53 -19.99
N MET A 115 4.23 6.54 -21.30
CA MET A 115 4.09 5.29 -22.06
C MET A 115 5.39 4.47 -22.05
N ARG A 116 6.55 5.13 -22.18
CA ARG A 116 7.86 4.47 -22.04
C ARG A 116 8.06 3.93 -20.62
N ARG A 117 7.74 4.72 -19.60
CA ARG A 117 7.83 4.29 -18.19
C ARG A 117 6.97 3.05 -17.92
N LEU A 118 5.74 3.02 -18.41
CA LEU A 118 4.84 1.86 -18.25
C LEU A 118 5.38 0.61 -18.98
N LEU A 119 5.95 0.79 -20.17
CA LEU A 119 6.62 -0.32 -20.89
C LEU A 119 7.84 -0.85 -20.13
N GLU A 120 8.66 0.02 -19.56
CA GLU A 120 9.80 -0.37 -18.72
C GLU A 120 9.33 -1.12 -17.45
N GLN A 121 8.24 -0.66 -16.83
CA GLN A 121 7.64 -1.36 -15.70
C GLN A 121 7.12 -2.75 -16.06
N ASN A 122 6.57 -2.94 -17.27
CA ASN A 122 6.14 -4.27 -17.74
C ASN A 122 7.27 -5.30 -17.74
N PHE A 123 8.52 -4.91 -17.98
CA PHE A 123 9.66 -5.85 -17.90
C PHE A 123 9.94 -6.34 -16.48
N ASN A 124 9.46 -5.62 -15.46
CA ASN A 124 9.67 -5.96 -14.05
C ASN A 124 8.48 -6.67 -13.41
N LEU A 125 7.30 -6.66 -14.06
CA LEU A 125 6.11 -7.37 -13.61
C LEU A 125 6.23 -8.86 -13.96
N LYS A 126 5.85 -9.73 -13.01
CA LYS A 126 6.00 -11.18 -13.16
C LYS A 126 4.73 -11.87 -13.62
N TYR A 127 3.57 -11.34 -13.24
CA TYR A 127 2.27 -11.94 -13.50
C TYR A 127 1.42 -11.03 -14.38
N SER A 128 1.47 -9.74 -14.13
CA SER A 128 0.60 -8.73 -14.70
C SER A 128 1.29 -7.87 -15.75
N ARG A 129 0.53 -6.98 -16.39
CA ARG A 129 1.04 -6.00 -17.35
C ARG A 129 0.15 -4.76 -17.41
N PHE A 130 0.77 -3.60 -17.60
CA PHE A 130 0.07 -2.39 -18.02
C PHE A 130 -0.49 -2.56 -19.43
N ALA A 131 -1.73 -2.12 -19.59
CA ALA A 131 -2.46 -2.05 -20.84
C ALA A 131 -3.25 -0.74 -20.91
N LEU A 132 -3.70 -0.39 -22.11
CA LEU A 132 -4.63 0.70 -22.36
C LEU A 132 -5.96 0.08 -22.79
N ASP A 133 -7.05 0.45 -22.13
CA ASP A 133 -8.40 0.04 -22.55
C ASP A 133 -8.95 0.95 -23.67
N GLU A 134 -10.09 0.56 -24.23
CA GLU A 134 -10.73 1.29 -25.33
C GLU A 134 -11.21 2.70 -24.92
N GLN A 135 -11.35 2.97 -23.62
CA GLN A 135 -11.78 4.24 -23.07
C GLN A 135 -10.59 5.15 -22.68
N GLY A 136 -9.36 4.72 -22.95
CA GLY A 136 -8.13 5.45 -22.63
C GLY A 136 -7.71 5.34 -21.17
N ASN A 137 -8.22 4.36 -20.43
CA ASN A 137 -7.73 4.07 -19.08
C ASN A 137 -6.45 3.24 -19.18
N ILE A 138 -5.45 3.65 -18.42
CA ILE A 138 -4.30 2.81 -18.12
C ILE A 138 -4.74 1.83 -17.04
N ALA A 139 -4.61 0.54 -17.32
CA ALA A 139 -4.98 -0.53 -16.41
C ALA A 139 -3.82 -1.52 -16.23
N ILE A 140 -3.77 -2.17 -15.07
CA ILE A 140 -2.94 -3.36 -14.86
C ILE A 140 -3.85 -4.57 -15.02
N ILE A 141 -3.49 -5.44 -15.94
CA ILE A 141 -4.24 -6.65 -16.25
C ILE A 141 -3.45 -7.91 -15.93
N PHE A 142 -4.16 -8.93 -15.47
CA PHE A 142 -3.66 -10.29 -15.32
C PHE A 142 -4.66 -11.25 -15.93
N ASP A 143 -4.17 -12.25 -16.64
CA ASP A 143 -5.01 -13.32 -17.15
C ASP A 143 -4.27 -14.65 -17.25
N THR A 144 -5.00 -15.74 -17.00
CA THR A 144 -4.46 -17.11 -17.05
C THR A 144 -5.56 -18.09 -17.41
N TYR A 145 -5.19 -19.20 -18.06
CA TYR A 145 -6.10 -20.34 -18.13
C TYR A 145 -6.35 -20.89 -16.72
N THR A 146 -7.57 -21.37 -16.48
CA THR A 146 -7.99 -21.90 -15.17
C THR A 146 -7.11 -23.08 -14.74
N LEU A 147 -6.71 -23.93 -15.69
CA LEU A 147 -5.77 -25.04 -15.45
C LEU A 147 -4.44 -24.58 -14.84
N ASP A 148 -3.98 -23.38 -15.20
CA ASP A 148 -2.74 -22.78 -14.69
C ASP A 148 -3.00 -21.79 -13.54
N GLY A 149 -4.25 -21.58 -13.16
CA GLY A 149 -4.70 -20.57 -12.21
C GLY A 149 -4.84 -21.08 -10.79
N SER A 150 -3.80 -21.75 -10.26
CA SER A 150 -3.84 -22.29 -8.89
C SER A 150 -3.90 -21.17 -7.83
N PRO A 151 -4.42 -21.44 -6.62
CA PRO A 151 -4.44 -20.46 -5.53
C PRO A 151 -3.07 -19.83 -5.24
N TYR A 152 -1.98 -20.60 -5.32
CA TYR A 152 -0.61 -20.07 -5.20
C TYR A 152 -0.30 -19.01 -6.24
N LYS A 153 -0.59 -19.28 -7.53
CA LYS A 153 -0.32 -18.31 -8.60
C LYS A 153 -1.23 -17.09 -8.46
N LEU A 154 -2.52 -17.31 -8.20
CA LEU A 154 -3.50 -16.25 -8.06
C LEU A 154 -3.17 -15.32 -6.88
N TYR A 155 -2.69 -15.84 -5.77
CA TYR A 155 -2.24 -15.02 -4.64
C TYR A 155 -1.19 -14.00 -5.06
N TYR A 156 -0.11 -14.44 -5.70
CA TYR A 156 0.97 -13.55 -6.13
C TYR A 156 0.54 -12.63 -7.27
N ALA A 157 -0.27 -13.12 -8.21
CA ALA A 157 -0.77 -12.31 -9.32
C ALA A 157 -1.70 -11.19 -8.83
N LEU A 158 -2.69 -11.50 -7.98
CA LEU A 158 -3.60 -10.51 -7.42
C LEU A 158 -2.86 -9.53 -6.53
N LYS A 159 -1.92 -10.00 -5.70
CA LYS A 159 -1.06 -9.13 -4.89
C LYS A 159 -0.26 -8.16 -5.77
N GLU A 160 0.34 -8.64 -6.86
CA GLU A 160 1.08 -7.79 -7.79
C GLU A 160 0.16 -6.75 -8.44
N VAL A 161 -1.00 -7.16 -8.98
CA VAL A 161 -1.96 -6.22 -9.60
C VAL A 161 -2.41 -5.16 -8.59
N ALA A 162 -2.84 -5.58 -7.40
CA ALA A 162 -3.40 -4.70 -6.38
C ALA A 162 -2.37 -3.68 -5.88
N THR A 163 -1.20 -4.15 -5.42
CA THR A 163 -0.16 -3.27 -4.87
C THR A 163 0.50 -2.37 -5.92
N LYS A 164 0.57 -2.80 -7.18
CA LYS A 164 1.13 -1.97 -8.26
C LYS A 164 0.12 -0.93 -8.74
N ALA A 165 -1.16 -1.26 -8.80
CA ALA A 165 -2.19 -0.31 -9.21
C ALA A 165 -2.34 0.82 -8.20
N ASP A 166 -2.34 0.48 -6.91
CA ASP A 166 -2.46 1.41 -5.76
C ASP A 166 -1.23 2.29 -5.56
N LYS A 167 -0.06 1.83 -6.01
CA LYS A 167 1.15 2.63 -5.94
C LYS A 167 1.31 3.54 -7.16
N GLN A 168 0.92 3.06 -8.34
CA GLN A 168 1.25 3.74 -9.58
C GLN A 168 0.27 4.87 -9.90
N ASP A 169 -0.96 4.84 -9.41
CA ASP A 169 -1.91 5.92 -9.65
C ASP A 169 -1.46 7.24 -9.04
N ASP A 170 -1.07 7.26 -7.78
CA ASP A 170 -0.63 8.47 -7.09
C ASP A 170 0.61 9.04 -7.77
N LEU A 171 1.59 8.18 -8.06
CA LEU A 171 2.83 8.57 -8.73
C LEU A 171 2.59 9.12 -10.14
N LEU A 172 1.62 8.57 -10.88
CA LEU A 172 1.27 9.07 -12.20
C LEU A 172 0.51 10.39 -12.13
N LEU A 173 -0.44 10.54 -11.20
CA LEU A 173 -1.24 11.74 -11.04
C LEU A 173 -0.40 12.95 -10.60
N GLU A 174 0.58 12.72 -9.74
CA GLU A 174 1.51 13.76 -9.31
C GLU A 174 2.43 14.24 -10.44
N GLU A 175 3.03 13.30 -11.18
CA GLU A 175 3.98 13.63 -12.25
C GLU A 175 3.28 14.16 -13.51
N PHE A 176 2.14 13.57 -13.88
CA PHE A 176 1.43 13.86 -15.12
C PHE A 176 0.04 14.46 -14.83
N LYS A 177 0.00 15.78 -14.66
CA LYS A 177 -1.22 16.56 -14.39
C LYS A 177 -2.35 16.42 -15.42
N THR A 178 -2.08 15.83 -16.59
CA THR A 178 -3.07 15.53 -17.63
C THR A 178 -3.84 14.23 -17.37
N LEU A 179 -3.43 13.44 -16.38
CA LEU A 179 -4.09 12.21 -16.00
C LEU A 179 -5.19 12.48 -14.98
N GLN A 180 -6.24 11.68 -15.04
CA GLN A 180 -7.38 11.76 -14.13
C GLN A 180 -7.46 10.48 -13.30
N SER A 181 -7.84 10.66 -12.02
CA SER A 181 -8.10 9.52 -11.15
C SER A 181 -9.37 8.79 -11.58
N VAL A 182 -9.41 7.49 -11.35
CA VAL A 182 -10.51 6.58 -11.69
C VAL A 182 -10.77 5.65 -10.53
N ASP A 183 -12.03 5.22 -10.40
CA ASP A 183 -12.49 4.22 -9.42
C ASP A 183 -12.15 4.56 -7.95
N THR A 184 -12.22 5.84 -7.58
CA THR A 184 -11.99 6.34 -6.21
C THR A 184 -13.24 6.47 -5.35
N SER A 185 -14.38 5.93 -5.80
CA SER A 185 -15.67 6.13 -5.13
C SER A 185 -15.76 5.53 -3.72
N HIS A 186 -14.87 4.61 -3.36
CA HIS A 186 -14.81 3.99 -2.04
C HIS A 186 -13.92 4.74 -1.05
N LEU A 187 -13.19 5.77 -1.49
CA LEU A 187 -12.31 6.55 -0.63
C LEU A 187 -13.09 7.60 0.17
N GLU A 188 -12.76 7.71 1.45
CA GLU A 188 -13.28 8.73 2.34
C GLU A 188 -12.20 9.79 2.63
N GLU A 189 -12.59 11.06 2.52
CA GLU A 189 -11.69 12.16 2.87
C GLU A 189 -11.49 12.24 4.39
N LEU A 190 -10.23 12.38 4.84
CA LEU A 190 -9.96 12.58 6.27
C LEU A 190 -10.50 13.93 6.75
N PRO A 191 -11.07 14.01 7.97
CA PRO A 191 -11.46 15.28 8.56
C PRO A 191 -10.29 16.26 8.62
N LEU A 192 -10.54 17.55 8.32
CA LEU A 192 -9.52 18.60 8.32
C LEU A 192 -8.68 18.65 9.63
N PRO A 193 -9.25 18.49 10.84
CA PRO A 193 -8.46 18.45 12.07
C PRO A 193 -7.42 17.31 12.09
N GLU A 194 -7.79 16.14 11.54
CA GLU A 194 -6.88 14.99 11.45
C GLU A 194 -5.76 15.27 10.43
N LYS A 195 -6.11 15.80 9.25
CA LYS A 195 -5.12 16.20 8.23
C LYS A 195 -4.11 17.21 8.79
N GLN A 196 -4.59 18.22 9.51
CA GLN A 196 -3.74 19.23 10.14
C GLN A 196 -2.82 18.63 11.20
N ALA A 197 -3.35 17.73 12.05
CA ALA A 197 -2.55 17.06 13.08
C ALA A 197 -1.43 16.23 12.47
N LYS A 198 -1.73 15.43 11.42
CA LYS A 198 -0.74 14.63 10.69
C LYS A 198 0.32 15.52 10.04
N TYR A 199 -0.07 16.57 9.32
CA TYR A 199 0.88 17.51 8.70
C TYR A 199 1.81 18.18 9.72
N ASN A 200 1.25 18.72 10.80
CA ASN A 200 2.05 19.34 11.86
C ASN A 200 3.03 18.35 12.50
N TYR A 201 2.59 17.11 12.70
CA TYR A 201 3.43 16.04 13.21
C TYR A 201 4.60 15.77 12.25
N ILE A 202 4.35 15.55 10.96
CA ILE A 202 5.37 15.30 9.94
C ILE A 202 6.42 16.41 9.94
N VAL A 203 5.98 17.66 9.76
CA VAL A 203 6.89 18.81 9.66
C VAL A 203 7.72 18.99 10.93
N SER A 204 7.08 18.86 12.12
CA SER A 204 7.78 19.03 13.39
C SER A 204 8.81 17.92 13.65
N GLN A 205 8.48 16.66 13.35
CA GLN A 205 9.40 15.53 13.58
C GLN A 205 10.57 15.54 12.60
N ILE A 206 10.34 15.87 11.33
CA ILE A 206 11.43 16.01 10.35
C ILE A 206 12.40 17.11 10.78
N ARG A 207 11.89 18.32 11.12
CA ARG A 207 12.74 19.42 11.60
C ARG A 207 13.55 19.04 12.83
N LYS A 208 12.92 18.37 13.80
CA LYS A 208 13.58 17.95 15.03
C LYS A 208 14.71 16.94 14.76
N ALA A 209 14.46 15.95 13.92
CA ALA A 209 15.49 14.95 13.60
C ALA A 209 16.64 15.54 12.79
N LEU A 210 16.36 16.43 11.83
CA LEU A 210 17.39 17.12 11.07
C LEU A 210 18.26 17.99 11.96
N GLU A 211 17.66 18.74 12.88
CA GLU A 211 18.42 19.58 13.84
C GLU A 211 19.34 18.72 14.72
N GLU A 212 18.86 17.60 15.26
CA GLU A 212 19.70 16.69 16.04
C GLU A 212 20.79 16.01 15.18
N ALA A 213 20.48 15.67 13.92
CA ALA A 213 21.43 15.01 13.03
C ALA A 213 22.55 15.94 12.54
N GLU A 214 22.26 17.23 12.35
CA GLU A 214 23.17 18.20 11.75
C GLU A 214 23.88 19.08 12.79
N ASN A 215 23.15 19.49 13.82
CA ASN A 215 23.58 20.46 14.84
C ASN A 215 23.58 19.87 16.26
N GLY A 216 23.27 18.57 16.41
CA GLY A 216 23.27 17.88 17.70
C GLY A 216 24.67 17.68 18.29
N LYS A 217 24.71 17.04 19.46
CA LYS A 217 25.96 16.86 20.22
C LYS A 217 26.88 15.78 19.66
N LEU A 218 26.32 14.85 18.88
CA LEU A 218 27.06 13.72 18.34
C LEU A 218 27.83 14.13 17.08
N ASP A 219 29.11 13.76 17.01
CA ASP A 219 29.87 13.93 15.78
C ASP A 219 29.32 13.01 14.68
N LYS A 220 28.89 13.61 13.57
CA LYS A 220 28.21 12.93 12.45
C LYS A 220 29.06 11.90 11.71
N ILE A 221 30.38 11.98 11.81
CA ILE A 221 31.31 11.04 11.17
C ILE A 221 31.59 9.88 12.13
N GLN A 222 32.03 10.20 13.35
CA GLN A 222 32.39 9.23 14.38
C GLN A 222 31.19 8.37 14.80
N TYR A 223 30.00 8.98 14.93
CA TYR A 223 28.77 8.32 15.37
C TYR A 223 27.75 8.18 14.23
N SER A 224 28.22 8.04 12.99
CA SER A 224 27.37 7.90 11.81
C SER A 224 26.30 6.80 11.93
N GLY A 225 26.58 5.68 12.59
CA GLY A 225 25.57 4.64 12.86
C GLY A 225 24.41 5.12 13.76
N SER A 226 24.71 5.93 14.78
CA SER A 226 23.68 6.48 15.69
C SER A 226 22.79 7.49 14.97
N ILE A 227 23.39 8.35 14.14
CA ILE A 227 22.64 9.27 13.27
C ILE A 227 21.76 8.48 12.28
N GLY A 228 22.27 7.38 11.73
CA GLY A 228 21.49 6.50 10.85
C GLY A 228 20.24 5.96 11.54
N TYR A 229 20.35 5.48 12.78
CA TYR A 229 19.20 5.00 13.53
C TYR A 229 18.19 6.09 13.90
N LEU A 230 18.65 7.31 14.22
CA LEU A 230 17.76 8.45 14.41
C LEU A 230 16.91 8.73 13.17
N LEU A 231 17.53 8.72 11.99
CA LEU A 231 16.84 8.98 10.73
C LEU A 231 15.88 7.84 10.36
N LEU A 232 16.29 6.58 10.55
CA LEU A 232 15.43 5.41 10.33
C LEU A 232 14.23 5.39 11.28
N ASP A 233 14.44 5.68 12.56
CA ASP A 233 13.36 5.82 13.55
C ASP A 233 12.34 6.87 13.12
N LEU A 234 12.79 8.04 12.65
CA LEU A 234 11.90 9.04 12.06
C LEU A 234 11.10 8.45 10.89
N ILE A 235 11.78 7.86 9.90
CA ILE A 235 11.14 7.34 8.68
C ILE A 235 10.03 6.35 9.03
N TYR A 236 10.31 5.35 9.86
CA TYR A 236 9.32 4.34 10.25
C TYR A 236 8.18 4.91 11.10
N ARG A 237 8.50 5.87 11.99
CA ARG A 237 7.50 6.51 12.83
C ARG A 237 6.53 7.37 12.00
N LEU A 238 7.05 8.08 11.00
CA LEU A 238 6.21 8.84 10.07
C LEU A 238 5.30 7.91 9.28
N ASP A 239 5.84 6.83 8.69
CA ASP A 239 5.03 5.87 7.92
C ASP A 239 3.92 5.26 8.80
N TYR A 240 4.26 4.81 10.01
CA TYR A 240 3.32 4.15 10.91
C TYR A 240 2.24 5.12 11.46
N LEU A 241 2.63 6.28 11.98
CA LEU A 241 1.69 7.16 12.68
C LEU A 241 0.84 8.02 11.73
N THR A 242 1.37 8.33 10.55
CA THR A 242 0.69 9.22 9.61
C THR A 242 0.01 8.46 8.48
N LYS A 243 0.44 7.22 8.21
CA LYS A 243 -0.03 6.37 7.11
C LYS A 243 -0.13 7.19 5.82
N PRO A 244 0.99 7.74 5.33
CA PRO A 244 0.97 8.56 4.13
C PRO A 244 0.67 7.68 2.91
N GLU A 245 0.03 8.22 1.89
CA GLU A 245 -0.06 7.58 0.57
C GLU A 245 0.73 8.40 -0.46
N GLY A 246 0.74 7.97 -1.73
CA GLY A 246 1.42 8.66 -2.82
C GLY A 246 2.89 9.03 -2.61
N PHE A 247 3.24 10.29 -2.88
CA PHE A 247 4.63 10.75 -2.89
C PHE A 247 5.31 10.59 -1.55
N MET A 248 4.60 10.92 -0.46
CA MET A 248 5.19 10.86 0.88
C MET A 248 5.52 9.40 1.24
N MET A 249 4.63 8.45 0.92
CA MET A 249 4.93 7.02 1.05
C MET A 249 6.17 6.62 0.26
N GLU A 250 6.21 6.93 -1.05
CA GLU A 250 7.32 6.53 -1.90
C GLU A 250 8.65 7.17 -1.47
N SER A 251 8.60 8.41 -0.97
CA SER A 251 9.76 9.11 -0.43
C SER A 251 10.31 8.40 0.80
N LEU A 252 9.44 8.00 1.74
CA LEU A 252 9.85 7.25 2.93
C LEU A 252 10.44 5.87 2.56
N GLU A 253 9.82 5.15 1.62
CA GLU A 253 10.36 3.89 1.09
C GLU A 253 11.71 4.08 0.40
N HIS A 254 11.86 5.14 -0.40
CA HIS A 254 13.12 5.47 -1.07
C HIS A 254 14.22 5.72 -0.06
N LEU A 255 13.96 6.51 0.98
CA LEU A 255 14.90 6.78 2.06
C LEU A 255 15.35 5.50 2.78
N HIS A 256 14.41 4.60 3.07
CA HIS A 256 14.73 3.28 3.63
C HIS A 256 15.64 2.47 2.69
N ARG A 257 15.27 2.33 1.41
CA ARG A 257 16.07 1.56 0.43
C ARG A 257 17.48 2.13 0.31
N LYS A 258 17.60 3.45 0.22
CA LYS A 258 18.88 4.17 0.06
C LYS A 258 19.83 3.97 1.24
N TYR A 259 19.29 3.86 2.46
CA TYR A 259 20.11 3.54 3.63
C TYR A 259 20.72 2.14 3.52
N TYR A 260 19.94 1.14 3.11
CA TYR A 260 20.37 -0.26 3.01
C TYR A 260 21.01 -0.64 1.67
N GLU A 261 21.04 0.27 0.70
CA GLU A 261 21.60 0.03 -0.62
C GLU A 261 23.09 -0.34 -0.53
N ASN A 262 23.53 -1.35 -1.28
CA ASN A 262 24.94 -1.75 -1.31
C ASN A 262 25.67 -1.05 -2.47
N ASP A 263 25.84 0.27 -2.34
CA ASP A 263 26.43 1.18 -3.33
C ASP A 263 27.91 1.54 -3.03
N GLY A 264 28.46 0.99 -1.94
CA GLY A 264 29.81 1.31 -1.46
C GLY A 264 29.93 2.64 -0.73
N MET A 265 28.83 3.39 -0.51
CA MET A 265 28.87 4.61 0.31
C MET A 265 29.03 4.28 1.79
N ALA A 266 29.88 5.05 2.47
CA ALA A 266 29.98 5.02 3.92
C ALA A 266 28.68 5.53 4.57
N THR A 267 28.35 5.04 5.77
CA THR A 267 27.14 5.41 6.52
C THR A 267 26.97 6.93 6.67
N ALA A 268 28.06 7.66 6.94
CA ALA A 268 28.01 9.12 7.04
C ALA A 268 27.55 9.79 5.72
N GLY A 269 27.98 9.26 4.58
CA GLY A 269 27.56 9.74 3.26
C GLY A 269 26.07 9.45 3.02
N LYS A 270 25.62 8.23 3.33
CA LYS A 270 24.20 7.86 3.24
C LYS A 270 23.32 8.77 4.09
N ASN A 271 23.72 9.03 5.34
CA ASN A 271 22.99 9.93 6.23
C ASN A 271 22.85 11.36 5.65
N GLN A 272 23.90 11.88 5.00
CA GLN A 272 23.82 13.20 4.35
C GLN A 272 22.77 13.22 3.24
N VAL A 273 22.68 12.14 2.47
CA VAL A 273 21.68 12.02 1.42
C VAL A 273 20.27 11.90 2.02
N LEU A 274 20.08 11.08 3.05
CA LEU A 274 18.81 11.00 3.78
C LEU A 274 18.38 12.36 4.32
N CYS A 275 19.27 13.13 4.95
CA CYS A 275 18.96 14.48 5.42
C CYS A 275 18.58 15.43 4.27
N SER A 276 19.24 15.33 3.12
CA SER A 276 18.90 16.11 1.93
C SER A 276 17.49 15.83 1.43
N ASP A 277 17.14 14.56 1.30
CA ASP A 277 15.83 14.13 0.81
C ASP A 277 14.72 14.47 1.82
N LEU A 278 14.97 14.32 3.13
CA LEU A 278 14.06 14.79 4.19
C LEU A 278 13.85 16.31 4.16
N ARG A 279 14.89 17.10 3.84
CA ARG A 279 14.76 18.55 3.64
C ARG A 279 13.87 18.89 2.44
N GLN A 280 13.90 18.08 1.37
CA GLN A 280 13.01 18.29 0.23
C GLN A 280 11.54 18.11 0.62
N LEU A 281 11.22 17.17 1.51
CA LEU A 281 9.86 16.98 2.03
C LEU A 281 9.33 18.22 2.77
N LEU A 282 10.20 18.99 3.44
CA LEU A 282 9.81 20.24 4.10
C LEU A 282 9.48 21.38 3.13
N ASN A 283 9.87 21.28 1.86
CA ASN A 283 9.56 22.28 0.84
C ASN A 283 8.18 22.07 0.20
N ARG A 284 7.52 20.94 0.46
CA ARG A 284 6.19 20.64 -0.08
C ARG A 284 5.12 21.50 0.59
N GLY A 285 4.14 21.91 -0.21
CA GLY A 285 3.00 22.68 0.28
C GLY A 285 2.05 21.85 1.13
N GLN A 286 1.34 22.48 2.07
CA GLN A 286 0.35 21.78 2.89
C GLN A 286 -0.73 21.09 2.05
N ASP A 287 -1.19 21.75 0.99
CA ASP A 287 -2.21 21.20 0.08
C ASP A 287 -1.75 19.94 -0.64
N GLU A 288 -0.45 19.75 -0.82
CA GLU A 288 0.12 18.54 -1.44
C GLU A 288 0.02 17.36 -0.47
N PHE A 289 0.38 17.56 0.79
CA PHE A 289 0.18 16.55 1.83
C PHE A 289 -1.30 16.19 2.02
N PHE A 290 -2.19 17.17 1.96
CA PHE A 290 -3.62 16.94 2.21
C PHE A 290 -4.31 16.12 1.11
N LYS A 291 -3.77 16.12 -0.11
CA LYS A 291 -4.25 15.27 -1.21
C LYS A 291 -3.94 13.79 -0.99
N GLU A 292 -2.85 13.50 -0.29
CA GLU A 292 -2.38 12.15 0.04
C GLU A 292 -3.01 11.58 1.33
N MET A 293 -3.98 12.30 1.91
CA MET A 293 -4.59 11.98 3.20
C MET A 293 -6.07 11.60 3.02
N TYR A 294 -6.30 10.32 2.74
CA TYR A 294 -7.62 9.68 2.62
C TYR A 294 -7.64 8.33 3.37
N ARG A 295 -8.81 7.74 3.53
CA ARG A 295 -8.99 6.38 4.09
C ARG A 295 -9.90 5.54 3.20
#